data_AF-A0A9P6WUB8-F1
#
_entry.id   AF-A0A9P6WUB8-F1
#
_cell.length_a   1.000
_cell.length_b   1.000
_cell.length_c   1.000
_cell.angle_alpha   90.00
_cell.angle_beta   90.00
_cell.angle_gamma   90.00
#
_symmetry.space_group_name_H-M   'P 1'
#
loop_
_entity.id
_entity.type
_entity.pdbx_description
1 polymer ?
#
loop_
_entity_poly.entity_id
_entity_poly.type
_entity_poly.pdbx_seq_one_letter_code
_entity_poly.pdbx_strand_id
1 'polypeptide(L)'
;MKLIALSLVASSLAIVSAQSATASEAPTRTSTSACAVQSVFDLCIQNQDDYIKRCGNQDFACLCSTNKQKLSCWNNCPNDTGLLSQQGVVENYCSMPGANV
;
A
#
# COMPACT_ATOMS: atom_id res chain seq x y z
N MET A 1 -40.53 -13.91 -1.12
CA MET A 1 -40.12 -15.29 -1.46
C MET A 1 -40.57 -15.59 -2.88
N LYS A 2 -39.64 -15.68 -3.82
CA LYS A 2 -39.92 -16.14 -5.19
C LYS A 2 -38.71 -16.98 -5.62
N LEU A 3 -38.90 -18.30 -5.52
CA LEU A 3 -37.98 -19.32 -5.98
C LEU A 3 -38.22 -19.49 -7.48
N ILE A 4 -37.19 -19.33 -8.30
CA ILE A 4 -37.19 -19.80 -9.69
C ILE A 4 -35.96 -20.69 -9.84
N ALA A 5 -36.24 -21.95 -10.11
CA ALA A 5 -35.29 -23.02 -10.23
C ALA A 5 -34.82 -23.19 -11.69
N LEU A 6 -33.59 -23.69 -11.80
CA LEU A 6 -33.11 -24.66 -12.78
C LEU A 6 -33.04 -24.25 -14.26
N SER A 7 -31.82 -24.12 -14.77
CA SER A 7 -31.40 -24.75 -16.02
C SER A 7 -29.87 -24.89 -16.05
N LEU A 8 -29.39 -26.14 -15.95
CA LEU A 8 -28.02 -26.51 -16.29
C LEU A 8 -27.89 -26.60 -17.82
N VAL A 9 -26.93 -25.88 -18.39
CA VAL A 9 -26.44 -26.13 -19.75
C VAL A 9 -24.94 -26.37 -19.64
N ALA A 10 -24.54 -27.64 -19.79
CA ALA A 10 -23.15 -28.06 -19.87
C ALA A 10 -22.69 -27.92 -21.32
N SER A 11 -21.86 -26.92 -21.59
CA SER A 11 -21.18 -26.74 -22.87
C SER A 11 -19.68 -26.82 -22.64
N SER A 12 -19.12 -28.01 -22.82
CA SER A 12 -17.67 -28.24 -22.77
C SER A 12 -17.02 -27.72 -24.05
N LEU A 13 -16.39 -26.54 -23.96
CA LEU A 13 -15.48 -26.02 -24.98
C LEU A 13 -14.05 -26.38 -24.57
N ALA A 14 -13.39 -27.20 -25.40
CA ALA A 14 -11.97 -27.50 -25.29
C ALA A 14 -11.16 -26.24 -25.63
N ILE A 15 -10.43 -25.71 -24.65
CA ILE A 15 -9.49 -24.60 -24.83
C ILE A 15 -8.07 -25.15 -25.04
N VAL A 16 -7.51 -24.82 -26.21
CA VAL A 16 -6.12 -25.09 -26.60
C VAL A 16 -5.20 -24.23 -25.75
N SER A 17 -4.33 -24.84 -24.95
CA SER A 17 -3.29 -24.12 -24.19
C SER A 17 -2.09 -23.82 -25.11
N ALA A 18 -2.03 -22.59 -25.63
CA ALA A 18 -0.82 -22.05 -26.21
C ALA A 18 0.21 -21.83 -25.09
N GLN A 19 1.30 -22.60 -25.12
CA GLN A 19 2.41 -22.46 -24.17
C GLN A 19 3.21 -21.20 -24.49
N SER A 20 2.95 -20.11 -23.77
CA SER A 20 3.85 -18.96 -23.73
C SER A 20 5.02 -19.29 -22.81
N ALA A 21 6.23 -19.23 -23.34
CA ALA A 21 7.47 -19.38 -22.61
C ALA A 21 7.47 -18.43 -21.40
N THR A 22 7.44 -18.99 -20.19
CA THR A 22 7.70 -18.23 -18.97
C THR A 22 9.19 -17.91 -18.96
N ALA A 23 9.53 -16.65 -19.19
CA ALA A 23 10.84 -16.15 -18.83
C ALA A 23 11.02 -16.41 -17.33
N SER A 24 12.11 -17.08 -16.96
CA SER A 24 12.53 -17.21 -15.57
C SER A 24 12.81 -15.81 -15.02
N GLU A 25 11.82 -15.19 -14.39
CA GLU A 25 12.08 -14.10 -13.47
C GLU A 25 12.91 -14.67 -12.32
N ALA A 26 14.16 -14.20 -12.23
CA ALA A 26 14.96 -14.43 -11.05
C ALA A 26 14.16 -13.97 -9.82
N PRO A 27 14.15 -14.73 -8.71
CA PRO A 27 13.45 -14.31 -7.52
C PRO A 27 14.05 -12.96 -7.10
N THR A 28 13.28 -11.90 -7.29
CA THR A 28 13.62 -10.60 -6.75
C THR A 28 13.62 -10.81 -5.24
N ARG A 29 14.74 -10.54 -4.58
CA ARG A 29 14.87 -10.71 -3.13
C ARG A 29 13.89 -9.75 -2.45
N THR A 30 12.66 -10.19 -2.22
CA THR A 30 11.71 -9.52 -1.34
C THR A 30 12.21 -9.76 0.08
N SER A 31 13.15 -8.94 0.53
CA SER A 31 13.44 -8.76 1.95
C SER A 31 12.48 -7.72 2.51
N THR A 32 11.20 -8.05 2.50
CA THR A 32 10.23 -7.48 3.43
C THR A 32 9.83 -8.62 4.34
N SER A 33 9.97 -8.42 5.65
CA SER A 33 9.29 -9.28 6.60
C SER A 33 7.81 -9.35 6.16
N ALA A 34 7.27 -10.54 5.94
CA ALA A 34 5.93 -10.68 5.35
C ALA A 34 4.91 -10.00 6.27
N CYS A 35 4.46 -8.80 5.91
CA CYS A 35 3.46 -8.10 6.69
C CYS A 35 2.14 -8.88 6.62
N ALA A 36 1.58 -9.22 7.78
CA ALA A 36 0.37 -10.03 7.88
C ALA A 36 -0.86 -9.41 7.19
N VAL A 37 -0.84 -8.08 7.00
CA VAL A 37 -1.95 -7.29 6.45
C VAL A 37 -1.47 -6.32 5.36
N GLN A 38 -0.69 -6.83 4.40
CA GLN A 38 -0.06 -6.04 3.34
C GLN A 38 -1.02 -5.11 2.59
N SER A 39 -2.20 -5.58 2.19
CA SER A 39 -3.17 -4.75 1.45
C SER A 39 -3.71 -3.57 2.26
N VAL A 40 -3.88 -3.73 3.58
CA VAL A 40 -4.32 -2.66 4.48
C VAL A 40 -3.21 -1.64 4.65
N PHE A 41 -1.96 -2.10 4.78
CA PHE A 41 -0.80 -1.23 4.85
C PHE A 41 -0.60 -0.44 3.57
N ASP A 42 -0.63 -1.10 2.40
CA ASP A 42 -0.46 -0.44 1.11
C ASP A 42 -1.54 0.62 0.87
N LEU A 43 -2.80 0.30 1.19
CA LEU A 43 -3.90 1.25 1.11
C LEU A 43 -3.70 2.43 2.08
N CYS A 44 -3.22 2.17 3.30
CA CYS A 44 -2.91 3.22 4.25
C CYS A 44 -1.83 4.16 3.70
N ILE A 45 -0.72 3.60 3.19
CA ILE A 45 0.38 4.35 2.58
C ILE A 45 -0.14 5.20 1.42
N GLN A 46 -0.89 4.60 0.49
CA GLN A 46 -1.45 5.30 -0.67
C GLN A 46 -2.35 6.48 -0.25
N ASN A 47 -3.26 6.25 0.69
CA ASN A 47 -4.15 7.31 1.18
C ASN A 47 -3.35 8.47 1.80
N GLN A 48 -2.31 8.16 2.58
CA GLN A 48 -1.49 9.19 3.21
C GLN A 48 -0.62 9.94 2.19
N ASP A 49 -0.11 9.26 1.17
CA ASP A 49 0.57 9.92 0.05
C ASP A 49 -0.36 10.88 -0.69
N ASP A 50 -1.63 10.52 -0.86
CA ASP A 50 -2.62 11.41 -1.46
C ASP A 50 -2.97 12.61 -0.58
N TYR A 51 -2.92 12.47 0.75
CA TYR A 51 -3.03 13.61 1.66
C TYR A 51 -1.78 14.50 1.63
N ILE A 52 -0.58 13.92 1.59
CA ILE A 52 0.68 14.66 1.50
C ILE A 52 0.71 15.52 0.21
N LYS A 53 0.25 14.99 -0.92
CA LYS A 53 0.15 15.75 -2.19
C LYS A 53 -0.77 16.98 -2.11
N ARG A 54 -1.68 17.03 -1.13
CA ARG A 54 -2.57 18.19 -0.91
C ARG A 54 -1.93 19.25 -0.03
N CYS A 55 -0.86 18.93 0.69
CA CYS A 55 -0.09 19.92 1.42
C CYS A 55 0.61 20.86 0.43
N GLY A 56 0.70 22.15 0.78
CA GLY A 56 1.60 23.05 0.09
C GLY A 56 3.06 22.62 0.29
N ASN A 57 3.94 22.91 -0.68
CA ASN A 57 5.35 22.50 -0.61
C ASN A 57 6.10 22.98 0.64
N GLN A 58 5.65 24.09 1.23
CA GLN A 58 6.22 24.72 2.43
C GLN A 58 5.23 24.73 3.61
N ASP A 59 4.10 24.03 3.48
CA ASP A 59 3.13 23.88 4.56
C ASP A 59 3.64 22.81 5.53
N PHE A 60 4.64 23.16 6.33
CA PHE A 60 5.31 22.23 7.23
C PHE A 60 4.38 21.70 8.32
N ALA A 61 3.34 22.44 8.69
CA ALA A 61 2.30 21.97 9.60
C ALA A 61 1.54 20.78 8.98
N CYS A 62 1.05 20.96 7.74
CA CYS A 62 0.39 19.89 7.00
C CYS A 62 1.34 18.71 6.77
N LEU A 63 2.53 18.96 6.23
CA LEU A 63 3.52 17.93 5.89
C LEU A 63 3.94 17.11 7.11
N CYS A 64 4.20 17.77 8.26
CA CYS A 64 4.50 17.08 9.50
C CYS A 64 3.32 16.21 9.95
N SER A 65 2.11 16.77 10.01
CA SER A 65 0.92 16.06 10.45
C SER A 65 0.63 14.84 9.58
N THR A 66 0.55 15.00 8.25
CA THR A 66 0.25 13.89 7.34
C THR A 66 1.34 12.83 7.31
N ASN A 67 2.63 13.20 7.44
CA ASN A 67 3.70 12.20 7.55
C ASN A 67 3.68 11.44 8.88
N LYS A 68 3.22 12.04 9.99
CA LYS A 68 2.96 11.31 11.24
C LYS A 68 1.81 10.32 11.09
N GLN A 69 0.76 10.72 10.36
CA GLN A 69 -0.34 9.81 10.02
C GLN A 69 0.17 8.67 9.13
N LYS A 70 1.02 8.94 8.14
CA LYS A 70 1.70 7.93 7.32
C LYS A 70 2.54 6.98 8.17
N LEU A 71 3.33 7.50 9.11
CA LEU A 71 4.13 6.69 10.02
C LEU A 71 3.27 5.71 10.83
N SER A 72 2.05 6.11 11.21
CA SER A 72 1.13 5.22 11.91
C SER A 72 0.67 4.01 11.10
N CYS A 73 0.81 4.04 9.76
CA CYS A 73 0.49 2.89 8.91
C CYS A 73 1.32 1.66 9.27
N TRP A 74 2.57 1.84 9.74
CA TRP A 74 3.45 0.76 10.16
C TRP A 74 2.98 0.04 11.44
N ASN A 75 1.94 0.52 12.14
CA ASN A 75 1.26 -0.29 13.16
C ASN A 75 0.70 -1.60 12.56
N ASN A 76 0.38 -1.61 11.27
CA ASN A 76 -0.04 -2.80 10.53
C ASN A 76 1.14 -3.71 10.15
N CYS A 77 2.34 -3.12 9.96
CA CYS A 77 3.56 -3.81 9.50
C CYS A 77 4.79 -3.35 10.30
N PRO A 78 4.92 -3.68 11.59
CA PRO A 78 5.94 -3.10 12.46
C PRO A 78 7.37 -3.53 12.12
N ASN A 79 7.54 -4.64 11.40
CA ASN A 79 8.84 -5.16 10.99
C ASN A 79 9.21 -4.73 9.55
N ASP A 80 8.39 -3.93 8.89
CA ASP A 80 8.67 -3.45 7.55
C ASP A 80 9.89 -2.50 7.56
N THR A 81 10.78 -2.67 6.59
CA THR A 81 12.07 -1.97 6.54
C THR A 81 11.92 -0.47 6.27
N GLY A 82 10.77 -0.02 5.77
CA GLY A 82 10.46 1.38 5.52
C GLY A 82 10.21 2.20 6.80
N LEU A 83 9.98 1.56 7.95
CA LEU A 83 9.60 2.25 9.20
C LEU A 83 10.62 3.34 9.59
N LEU A 84 11.90 2.98 9.66
CA LEU A 84 12.95 3.91 10.06
C LEU A 84 13.12 5.06 9.06
N SER A 85 12.94 4.79 7.77
CA SER A 85 12.98 5.84 6.74
C SER A 85 11.84 6.83 6.93
N GLN A 86 10.62 6.35 7.19
CA GLN A 86 9.48 7.23 7.43
C GLN A 86 9.62 8.04 8.73
N GLN A 87 10.25 7.48 9.78
CA GLN A 87 10.58 8.25 10.99
C GLN A 87 11.49 9.44 10.67
N GLY A 88 12.54 9.23 9.87
CA GLY A 88 13.41 10.31 9.42
C GLY A 88 12.69 11.38 8.59
N VAL A 89 11.71 10.98 7.77
CA VAL A 89 10.86 11.94 7.02
C VAL A 89 10.02 12.79 7.97
N VAL A 90 9.42 12.17 9.00
CA VAL A 90 8.67 12.88 10.03
C VAL A 90 9.57 13.88 10.77
N GLU A 91 10.75 13.44 11.23
CA GLU A 91 11.71 14.32 11.91
C GLU A 91 12.10 15.52 11.04
N ASN A 92 12.38 15.28 9.75
CA ASN A 92 12.75 16.34 8.81
C ASN A 92 11.64 17.39 8.64
N TYR A 93 10.38 16.98 8.41
CA TYR A 93 9.29 17.96 8.24
C TYR A 93 8.86 18.60 9.56
N CYS A 94 8.85 17.86 10.66
CA CYS A 94 8.39 18.36 11.96
C CYS A 94 9.42 19.24 12.69
N SER A 95 10.68 19.24 12.26
CA SER A 95 11.72 20.15 12.78
C SER A 95 11.74 21.51 12.07
N MET A 96 11.02 21.67 10.97
CA MET A 96 10.94 22.94 10.24
C MET A 96 10.14 24.01 11.01
N PRO A 97 10.52 25.29 10.90
CA PRO A 97 9.73 26.38 11.47
C PRO A 97 8.28 26.35 10.95
N GLY A 98 7.32 26.48 11.86
CA GLY A 98 5.90 26.43 11.53
C GLY A 98 5.29 25.03 11.45
N ALA A 99 6.04 23.96 11.76
CA ALA A 99 5.51 22.60 11.74
C ALA A 99 4.65 22.21 12.96
N ASN A 100 4.85 22.87 14.10
CA ASN A 100 4.20 22.58 15.38
C ASN A 100 3.22 23.68 15.80
N VAL A 101 2.48 24.21 14.82
CA VAL A 101 1.51 25.31 15.01
C VAL A 101 0.11 24.79 15.30
#